data_AF-A0A9R0JU75-F1
#
_entry.id   AF-A0A9R0JU75-F1
#
_cell.length_a   1.000
_cell.length_b   1.000
_cell.length_c   1.000
_cell.angle_alpha   90.00
_cell.angle_beta   90.00
_cell.angle_gamma   90.00
#
_symmetry.space_group_name_H-M   'P 1'
#
loop_
_entity.id
_entity.type
_entity.pdbx_description
1 polymer ?
#
loop_
_entity_poly.entity_id
_entity_poly.type
_entity_poly.pdbx_seq_one_letter_code
_entity_poly.pdbx_strand_id
1 'polypeptide(L)'
;MDNQNQETNRKRKNVNVASSSRNPGEQQHDDNDDHHLDLSLALPAHNNPTTANPNPNPNPPAADPASPVRRRRRRNAEAKSETVPPPYPWATDRRATVHSMTYLVANGINTISGEVRCTKCGEVNTLNFNLQEKFLAVRNFIQREEYDMHNRAPERWKHPRMVACGSCAEVICCKPVIAEKKRSVNWLFLFLGEFIGCCTLAQLKYFCKHTKVHRTGAKDRLIYSTYFELCKQLNSV
;
A
#
# COMPACT_ATOMS: atom_id res chain seq x y z
N MET A 1 -70.96 29.59 -13.22
CA MET A 1 -69.78 28.87 -12.68
C MET A 1 -68.62 29.87 -12.65
N ASP A 2 -68.62 30.85 -11.75
CA ASP A 2 -68.40 30.73 -10.28
C ASP A 2 -67.05 30.08 -9.93
N ASN A 3 -66.19 30.65 -9.09
CA ASN A 3 -66.15 32.01 -8.51
C ASN A 3 -64.80 32.24 -7.77
N GLN A 4 -64.04 33.32 -8.06
CA GLN A 4 -63.03 33.94 -7.15
C GLN A 4 -61.88 33.01 -6.67
N ASN A 5 -60.88 33.31 -5.80
CA ASN A 5 -60.09 34.48 -5.33
C ASN A 5 -58.86 33.89 -4.55
N GLN A 6 -57.79 34.58 -4.12
CA GLN A 6 -57.25 35.92 -4.37
C GLN A 6 -55.74 35.99 -4.11
N GLU A 7 -55.17 37.08 -4.65
CA GLU A 7 -53.93 37.78 -4.33
C GLU A 7 -53.49 37.88 -2.84
N THR A 8 -52.22 38.25 -2.64
CA THR A 8 -51.54 38.81 -1.45
C THR A 8 -50.86 37.85 -0.44
N ASN A 9 -49.61 37.99 0.06
CA ASN A 9 -48.48 38.96 0.03
C ASN A 9 -48.13 39.53 1.43
N ARG A 10 -46.83 39.76 1.69
CA ARG A 10 -46.16 40.26 2.93
C ARG A 10 -45.94 39.15 3.98
N LYS A 11 -44.94 39.23 4.88
CA LYS A 11 -44.10 40.38 5.29
C LYS A 11 -42.68 39.93 5.74
N ARG A 12 -41.66 40.77 5.53
CA ARG A 12 -40.28 40.57 6.06
C ARG A 12 -40.25 40.67 7.59
N LYS A 13 -39.30 39.97 8.22
CA LYS A 13 -38.59 40.45 9.42
C LYS A 13 -37.11 40.04 9.38
N ASN A 14 -36.25 40.95 9.82
CA ASN A 14 -34.81 40.83 10.05
C ASN A 14 -34.53 41.47 11.44
N VAL A 15 -33.27 41.50 11.89
CA VAL A 15 -32.62 42.41 12.88
C VAL A 15 -31.93 41.69 14.06
N ASN A 16 -30.60 41.83 14.07
CA ASN A 16 -29.62 41.97 15.17
C ASN A 16 -29.51 40.89 16.28
N VAL A 17 -28.32 40.38 16.65
CA VAL A 17 -27.00 40.97 17.03
C VAL A 17 -26.91 41.38 18.51
N ALA A 18 -26.01 40.70 19.23
CA ALA A 18 -25.37 41.12 20.48
C ALA A 18 -23.98 40.42 20.59
N SER A 19 -23.08 40.93 21.42
CA SER A 19 -21.67 40.49 21.53
C SER A 19 -21.16 40.54 22.98
N SER A 20 -20.01 39.91 23.30
CA SER A 20 -18.86 40.46 24.09
C SER A 20 -18.03 39.43 24.92
N SER A 21 -16.69 39.53 24.79
CA SER A 21 -15.64 39.46 25.85
C SER A 21 -15.25 38.21 26.70
N ARG A 22 -13.95 37.82 26.53
CA ARG A 22 -12.84 37.64 27.54
C ARG A 22 -12.51 36.27 28.20
N ASN A 23 -11.18 36.08 28.40
CA ASN A 23 -10.39 35.04 29.11
C ASN A 23 -10.15 35.39 30.62
N PRO A 24 -9.31 34.73 31.48
CA PRO A 24 -8.35 33.59 31.34
C PRO A 24 -8.35 32.51 32.51
N GLY A 25 -7.33 31.62 32.57
CA GLY A 25 -6.93 30.74 33.72
C GLY A 25 -6.88 29.22 33.35
N GLU A 26 -5.76 28.47 33.37
CA GLU A 26 -4.86 28.00 34.47
C GLU A 26 -5.43 26.83 35.33
N GLN A 27 -4.69 25.77 35.73
CA GLN A 27 -3.28 25.33 35.53
C GLN A 27 -3.24 23.84 35.03
N GLN A 28 -2.51 22.77 35.47
CA GLN A 28 -1.49 22.46 36.51
C GLN A 28 -0.82 21.06 36.23
N HIS A 29 0.26 20.71 36.97
CA HIS A 29 0.99 19.40 37.01
C HIS A 29 1.79 18.94 35.77
N ASP A 30 3.04 18.48 35.76
CA ASP A 30 4.25 18.39 36.63
C ASP A 30 5.02 17.10 36.23
N ASP A 31 6.30 17.01 36.60
CA ASP A 31 7.20 15.84 36.61
C ASP A 31 7.44 15.01 35.32
N ASN A 32 8.65 15.10 34.76
CA ASN A 32 9.71 14.13 35.12
C ASN A 32 11.12 14.55 34.64
N ASP A 33 12.12 13.85 35.17
CA ASP A 33 13.51 14.30 35.28
C ASP A 33 14.47 13.84 34.16
N ASP A 34 15.67 14.41 34.25
CA ASP A 34 16.98 14.03 33.69
C ASP A 34 17.12 12.82 32.72
N HIS A 35 17.74 13.07 31.55
CA HIS A 35 18.72 12.16 30.95
C HIS A 35 19.60 12.87 29.89
N HIS A 36 20.62 13.60 30.37
CA HIS A 36 21.63 14.22 29.51
C HIS A 36 22.64 13.18 28.96
N LEU A 37 22.47 12.75 27.71
CA LEU A 37 23.37 11.79 27.05
C LEU A 37 24.64 12.47 26.52
N ASP A 38 25.77 12.20 27.17
CA ASP A 38 27.11 12.59 26.68
C ASP A 38 27.48 11.88 25.36
N LEU A 39 28.15 12.59 24.46
CA LEU A 39 28.46 12.17 23.09
C LEU A 39 29.96 12.29 22.78
N SER A 40 30.77 11.55 23.54
CA SER A 40 32.22 11.47 23.34
C SER A 40 32.60 10.72 22.05
N LEU A 41 33.12 11.43 21.04
CA LEU A 41 33.82 10.86 19.88
C LEU A 41 35.34 10.90 20.08
N ALA A 42 36.00 9.72 20.04
CA ALA A 42 37.42 9.60 19.67
C ALA A 42 37.79 8.15 19.28
N LEU A 43 38.85 8.00 18.49
CA LEU A 43 39.38 6.72 18.00
C LEU A 43 40.53 6.21 18.89
N PRO A 44 40.66 4.89 19.15
CA PRO A 44 41.92 4.30 19.58
C PRO A 44 42.87 4.14 18.39
N ALA A 45 44.15 4.44 18.60
CA ALA A 45 45.17 4.33 17.56
C ALA A 45 46.45 3.64 18.06
N HIS A 46 47.05 2.87 17.14
CA HIS A 46 48.47 2.47 17.10
C HIS A 46 49.02 1.28 17.94
N ASN A 47 49.93 0.57 17.27
CA ASN A 47 51.10 -0.19 17.74
C ASN A 47 50.94 -1.56 18.41
N ASN A 48 51.17 -2.61 17.61
CA ASN A 48 51.82 -3.86 18.04
C ASN A 48 53.25 -3.91 17.44
N PRO A 49 54.31 -4.24 18.20
CA PRO A 49 55.68 -4.37 17.68
C PRO A 49 55.97 -5.77 17.11
N THR A 50 56.80 -5.84 16.07
CA THR A 50 57.18 -7.11 15.39
C THR A 50 58.56 -7.62 15.81
N THR A 51 58.60 -8.78 16.45
CA THR A 51 59.77 -9.69 16.60
C THR A 51 59.22 -11.11 16.85
N ALA A 52 59.92 -12.23 16.60
CA ALA A 52 60.95 -12.57 15.61
C ALA A 52 60.87 -14.11 15.38
N ASN A 53 61.35 -14.63 14.25
CA ASN A 53 61.27 -16.06 13.89
C ASN A 53 62.62 -16.78 14.10
N PRO A 54 62.66 -18.06 14.49
CA PRO A 54 62.90 -19.09 13.45
C PRO A 54 62.19 -20.46 13.62
N ASN A 55 62.19 -21.20 12.50
CA ASN A 55 61.79 -22.60 12.27
C ASN A 55 62.56 -23.63 13.16
N PRO A 56 62.18 -24.95 13.26
CA PRO A 56 61.53 -25.76 12.21
C PRO A 56 60.35 -26.68 12.61
N ASN A 57 59.64 -27.15 11.57
CA ASN A 57 58.55 -28.15 11.58
C ASN A 57 59.07 -29.60 11.73
N PRO A 58 58.32 -30.49 12.41
CA PRO A 58 57.96 -31.76 11.75
C PRO A 58 56.55 -32.31 12.07
N ASN A 59 55.59 -32.07 11.15
CA ASN A 59 54.49 -32.92 10.62
C ASN A 59 53.60 -33.82 11.54
N PRO A 60 52.35 -34.13 11.11
CA PRO A 60 51.21 -34.16 12.04
C PRO A 60 50.64 -35.56 12.38
N PRO A 61 49.83 -35.65 13.45
CA PRO A 61 48.89 -36.75 13.65
C PRO A 61 47.53 -36.52 12.96
N ALA A 62 46.95 -37.62 12.45
CA ALA A 62 45.53 -37.89 12.17
C ALA A 62 44.66 -36.82 11.44
N ALA A 63 44.10 -37.21 10.29
CA ALA A 63 43.00 -36.48 9.65
C ALA A 63 41.64 -36.92 10.19
N ASP A 64 40.82 -35.99 10.68
CA ASP A 64 39.42 -36.24 11.00
C ASP A 64 38.58 -36.49 9.73
N PRO A 65 37.60 -37.42 9.76
CA PRO A 65 36.77 -37.73 8.60
C PRO A 65 35.84 -36.56 8.27
N ALA A 66 35.94 -36.05 7.03
CA ALA A 66 35.19 -34.89 6.58
C ALA A 66 33.67 -35.07 6.76
N SER A 67 33.08 -34.26 7.65
CA SER A 67 31.62 -34.20 7.82
C SER A 67 30.93 -33.97 6.48
N PRO A 68 30.02 -34.85 6.03
CA PRO A 68 29.43 -34.74 4.71
C PRO A 68 28.50 -33.53 4.67
N VAL A 69 29.00 -32.43 4.08
CA VAL A 69 28.23 -31.21 3.83
C VAL A 69 26.98 -31.62 3.05
N ARG A 70 25.85 -31.69 3.75
CA ARG A 70 24.55 -32.03 3.19
C ARG A 70 24.13 -30.91 2.25
N ARG A 71 24.65 -30.95 1.01
CA ARG A 71 24.21 -30.15 -0.13
C ARG A 71 22.71 -30.39 -0.24
N ARG A 72 21.91 -29.47 0.32
CA ARG A 72 20.45 -29.46 0.19
C ARG A 72 20.17 -29.38 -1.29
N ARG A 73 19.95 -30.54 -1.94
CA ARG A 73 19.44 -30.62 -3.31
C ARG A 73 18.21 -29.74 -3.32
N ARG A 74 18.30 -28.58 -3.98
CA ARG A 74 17.13 -27.76 -4.28
C ARG A 74 16.26 -28.68 -5.13
N ARG A 75 15.22 -29.29 -4.54
CA ARG A 75 14.16 -29.95 -5.31
C ARG A 75 13.74 -28.90 -6.34
N ASN A 76 13.96 -29.21 -7.61
CA ASN A 76 13.68 -28.27 -8.69
C ASN A 76 12.17 -28.24 -8.86
N ALA A 77 11.51 -27.50 -7.95
CA ALA A 77 10.06 -27.47 -7.82
C ALA A 77 9.50 -26.99 -9.15
N GLU A 78 8.73 -27.86 -9.79
CA GLU A 78 8.31 -27.74 -11.19
C GLU A 78 7.81 -26.31 -11.46
N ALA A 79 8.32 -25.72 -12.54
CA ALA A 79 8.08 -24.32 -12.86
C ALA A 79 6.60 -24.10 -13.18
N LYS A 80 5.82 -23.82 -12.13
CA LYS A 80 4.36 -23.62 -12.20
C LYS A 80 4.05 -22.65 -13.34
N SER A 81 3.23 -23.10 -14.30
CA SER A 81 2.95 -22.40 -15.57
C SER A 81 2.97 -20.89 -15.44
N GLU A 82 3.71 -20.22 -16.32
CA GLU A 82 3.78 -18.76 -16.35
C GLU A 82 2.38 -18.16 -16.48
N THR A 83 1.58 -18.75 -17.38
CA THR A 83 0.18 -18.44 -17.63
C THR A 83 -0.78 -19.03 -16.59
N VAL A 84 -1.91 -18.37 -16.41
CA VAL A 84 -3.07 -18.76 -15.61
C VAL A 84 -4.35 -18.32 -16.34
N PRO A 85 -5.51 -18.94 -16.09
CA PRO A 85 -6.78 -18.37 -16.53
C PRO A 85 -6.96 -16.95 -15.95
N PRO A 86 -7.33 -15.95 -16.76
CA PRO A 86 -7.61 -14.60 -16.29
C PRO A 86 -8.66 -14.60 -15.17
N PRO A 87 -8.38 -14.01 -13.99
CA PRO A 87 -9.34 -13.96 -12.89
C PRO A 87 -10.46 -12.92 -13.10
N TYR A 88 -10.28 -11.96 -14.01
CA TYR A 88 -11.20 -10.87 -14.33
C TYR A 88 -11.02 -10.44 -15.80
N PRO A 89 -12.02 -9.83 -16.47
CA PRO A 89 -11.90 -9.37 -17.86
C PRO A 89 -10.78 -8.34 -18.12
N TRP A 90 -10.35 -7.62 -17.08
CA TRP A 90 -9.26 -6.64 -17.13
C TRP A 90 -7.88 -7.21 -16.74
N ALA A 91 -7.80 -8.49 -16.37
CA ALA A 91 -6.55 -9.19 -16.09
C ALA A 91 -6.14 -10.01 -17.33
N THR A 92 -4.84 -10.15 -17.55
CA THR A 92 -4.31 -11.00 -18.65
C THR A 92 -4.18 -12.46 -18.19
N ASP A 93 -3.71 -13.33 -19.10
CA ASP A 93 -3.26 -14.69 -18.76
C ASP A 93 -1.99 -14.69 -17.89
N ARG A 94 -1.28 -13.56 -17.79
CA ARG A 94 -0.08 -13.40 -16.98
C ARG A 94 -0.42 -12.97 -15.56
N ARG A 95 0.17 -13.70 -14.61
CA ARG A 95 -0.04 -13.53 -13.17
C ARG A 95 0.29 -12.10 -12.73
N ALA A 96 -0.66 -11.42 -12.09
CA ALA A 96 -0.49 -10.05 -11.60
C ALA A 96 -0.19 -9.01 -12.72
N THR A 97 -0.63 -9.30 -13.94
CA THR A 97 -0.60 -8.38 -15.09
C THR A 97 -2.02 -8.00 -15.51
N VAL A 98 -2.28 -6.71 -15.69
CA VAL A 98 -3.54 -6.16 -16.21
C VAL A 98 -3.39 -5.77 -17.68
N HIS A 99 -4.51 -5.68 -18.40
CA HIS A 99 -4.51 -5.10 -19.75
C HIS A 99 -4.26 -3.59 -19.70
N SER A 100 -3.69 -3.02 -20.77
CA SER A 100 -3.42 -1.58 -20.88
C SER A 100 -4.71 -0.77 -21.05
N MET A 101 -4.65 0.53 -20.75
CA MET A 101 -5.80 1.44 -20.85
C MET A 101 -6.43 1.41 -22.25
N THR A 102 -5.59 1.42 -23.30
CA THR A 102 -6.01 1.34 -24.71
C THR A 102 -6.82 0.07 -24.99
N TYR A 103 -6.34 -1.09 -24.51
CA TYR A 103 -7.08 -2.35 -24.67
C TYR A 103 -8.41 -2.33 -23.92
N LEU A 104 -8.40 -1.88 -22.66
CA LEU A 104 -9.59 -1.87 -21.81
C LEU A 104 -10.70 -1.01 -22.42
N VAL A 105 -10.38 0.21 -22.84
CA VAL A 105 -11.34 1.13 -23.48
C VAL A 105 -11.81 0.58 -24.84
N ALA A 106 -10.91 0.03 -25.68
CA ALA A 106 -11.28 -0.54 -26.98
C ALA A 106 -12.20 -1.77 -26.87
N ASN A 107 -12.15 -2.50 -25.74
CA ASN A 107 -13.05 -3.62 -25.43
C ASN A 107 -14.26 -3.20 -24.57
N GLY A 108 -14.50 -1.89 -24.39
CA GLY A 108 -15.64 -1.35 -23.63
C GLY A 108 -15.56 -1.52 -22.10
N ILE A 109 -14.41 -1.95 -21.56
CA ILE A 109 -14.18 -2.23 -20.14
C ILE A 109 -13.92 -0.92 -19.38
N ASN A 110 -14.95 -0.06 -19.33
CA ASN A 110 -14.88 1.29 -18.75
C ASN A 110 -15.21 1.32 -17.25
N THR A 111 -15.69 0.21 -16.68
CA THR A 111 -16.00 0.06 -15.24
C THR A 111 -15.26 -1.14 -14.66
N ILE A 112 -14.58 -0.91 -13.52
CA ILE A 112 -13.88 -1.95 -12.76
C ILE A 112 -14.62 -2.17 -11.44
N SER A 113 -15.05 -3.40 -11.22
CA SER A 113 -15.84 -3.80 -10.04
C SER A 113 -15.01 -4.58 -9.02
N GLY A 114 -15.38 -4.50 -7.75
CA GLY A 114 -14.82 -5.33 -6.68
C GLY A 114 -15.62 -5.25 -5.38
N GLU A 115 -15.56 -6.32 -4.58
CA GLU A 115 -16.25 -6.40 -3.30
C GLU A 115 -15.53 -5.60 -2.20
N VAL A 116 -16.33 -4.94 -1.35
CA VAL A 116 -15.90 -4.36 -0.08
C VAL A 116 -16.75 -4.93 1.06
N ARG A 117 -16.13 -5.25 2.20
CA ARG A 117 -16.78 -5.72 3.41
C ARG A 117 -16.74 -4.67 4.51
N CYS A 118 -17.89 -4.37 5.11
CA CYS A 118 -18.00 -3.53 6.29
C CYS A 118 -17.38 -4.22 7.51
N THR A 119 -16.48 -3.55 8.23
CA THR A 119 -15.88 -4.08 9.47
C THR A 119 -16.73 -3.85 10.72
N LYS A 120 -17.96 -3.31 10.59
CA LYS A 120 -18.92 -3.12 11.71
C LYS A 120 -20.05 -4.14 11.66
N CYS A 121 -20.82 -4.18 10.56
CA CYS A 121 -21.95 -5.12 10.38
C CYS A 121 -21.62 -6.38 9.57
N GLY A 122 -20.42 -6.49 8.99
CA GLY A 122 -20.01 -7.65 8.19
C GLY A 122 -20.52 -7.68 6.73
N GLU A 123 -21.40 -6.76 6.36
CA GLU A 123 -22.05 -6.68 5.04
C GLU A 123 -21.05 -6.58 3.88
N VAL A 124 -21.37 -7.22 2.75
CA VAL A 124 -20.52 -7.23 1.54
C VAL A 124 -21.23 -6.51 0.39
N ASN A 125 -20.66 -5.39 -0.05
CA ASN A 125 -21.18 -4.58 -1.15
C ASN A 125 -20.23 -4.62 -2.36
N THR A 126 -20.77 -4.57 -3.57
CA THR A 126 -19.96 -4.36 -4.79
C THR A 126 -19.74 -2.87 -5.01
N LEU A 127 -18.48 -2.47 -5.12
CA LEU A 127 -18.07 -1.11 -5.47
C LEU A 127 -17.60 -1.08 -6.93
N ASN A 128 -18.06 -0.07 -7.67
CA ASN A 128 -17.76 0.13 -9.08
C ASN A 128 -16.94 1.43 -9.27
N PHE A 129 -15.88 1.37 -10.07
CA PHE A 129 -15.05 2.51 -10.42
C PHE A 129 -15.08 2.77 -11.92
N ASN A 130 -15.30 4.02 -12.33
CA ASN A 130 -14.95 4.47 -13.68
C ASN A 130 -13.43 4.35 -13.86
N LEU A 131 -13.01 3.58 -14.87
CA LEU A 131 -11.62 3.25 -15.11
C LEU A 131 -10.76 4.50 -15.37
N GLN A 132 -11.22 5.38 -16.27
CA GLN A 132 -10.44 6.54 -16.71
C GLN A 132 -10.35 7.61 -15.60
N GLU A 133 -11.47 7.89 -14.92
CA GLU A 133 -11.55 8.85 -13.82
C GLU A 133 -10.61 8.46 -12.67
N LYS A 134 -10.71 7.22 -12.17
CA LYS A 134 -9.86 6.76 -11.06
C LYS A 134 -8.41 6.57 -11.47
N PHE A 135 -8.13 6.14 -12.72
CA PHE A 135 -6.76 6.08 -13.22
C PHE A 135 -6.11 7.47 -13.24
N LEU A 136 -6.81 8.48 -13.76
CA LEU A 136 -6.32 9.85 -13.80
C LEU A 136 -6.10 10.42 -12.39
N ALA A 137 -7.02 10.17 -11.45
CA ALA A 137 -6.86 10.59 -10.06
C ALA A 137 -5.63 9.99 -9.37
N VAL A 138 -5.37 8.69 -9.56
CA VAL A 138 -4.18 8.00 -8.99
C VAL A 138 -2.90 8.42 -9.71
N ARG A 139 -2.93 8.56 -11.04
CA ARG A 139 -1.80 9.01 -11.86
C ARG A 139 -1.37 10.44 -11.51
N ASN A 140 -2.31 11.36 -11.38
CA ASN A 140 -2.01 12.76 -11.04
C ASN A 140 -1.42 12.89 -9.63
N PHE A 141 -1.83 12.02 -8.69
CA PHE A 141 -1.20 11.95 -7.37
C PHE A 141 0.22 11.39 -7.44
N ILE A 142 0.45 10.31 -8.21
CA ILE A 142 1.81 9.79 -8.47
C ILE A 142 2.71 10.91 -9.00
N GLN A 143 2.31 11.57 -10.07
CA GLN A 143 3.14 12.59 -10.74
C GLN A 143 3.45 13.82 -9.87
N ARG A 144 2.59 14.14 -8.88
CA ARG A 144 2.81 15.27 -7.97
C ARG A 144 3.77 14.93 -6.83
N GLU A 145 3.77 13.68 -6.35
CA GLU A 145 4.38 13.33 -5.05
C GLU A 145 5.50 12.27 -5.16
N GLU A 146 5.78 11.78 -6.37
CA GLU A 146 6.84 10.80 -6.68
C GLU A 146 8.21 11.17 -6.10
N TYR A 147 8.57 12.46 -6.16
CA TYR A 147 9.84 13.00 -5.64
C TYR A 147 9.97 12.78 -4.12
N ASP A 148 8.94 13.19 -3.37
CA ASP A 148 8.90 13.13 -1.89
C ASP A 148 8.65 11.71 -1.36
N MET A 149 8.08 10.82 -2.17
CA MET A 149 7.86 9.41 -1.79
C MET A 149 9.16 8.65 -1.49
N HIS A 150 10.29 9.03 -2.09
CA HIS A 150 11.60 8.40 -1.87
C HIS A 150 11.59 6.85 -1.93
N ASN A 151 10.86 6.28 -2.91
CA ASN A 151 10.61 4.84 -3.07
C ASN A 151 9.82 4.16 -1.93
N ARG A 152 9.01 4.91 -1.17
CA ARG A 152 8.13 4.43 -0.10
C ARG A 152 6.69 4.91 -0.32
N ALA A 153 5.72 4.15 0.17
CA ALA A 153 4.32 4.56 0.11
C ALA A 153 4.03 5.70 1.11
N PRO A 154 3.35 6.79 0.69
CA PRO A 154 2.88 7.85 1.59
C PRO A 154 1.75 7.33 2.49
N GLU A 155 1.39 8.09 3.53
CA GLU A 155 0.43 7.61 4.54
C GLU A 155 -0.91 7.16 3.98
N ARG A 156 -1.47 7.87 2.98
CA ARG A 156 -2.75 7.50 2.36
C ARG A 156 -2.76 6.12 1.70
N TRP A 157 -1.59 5.60 1.32
CA TRP A 157 -1.42 4.27 0.73
C TRP A 157 -1.01 3.21 1.75
N LYS A 158 -0.34 3.59 2.85
CA LYS A 158 -0.07 2.68 3.98
C LYS A 158 -1.34 2.42 4.78
N HIS A 159 -2.19 3.44 4.88
CA HIS A 159 -3.47 3.47 5.58
C HIS A 159 -4.61 3.89 4.62
N PRO A 160 -5.04 3.01 3.69
CA PRO A 160 -6.11 3.33 2.74
C PRO A 160 -7.40 3.81 3.41
N ARG A 161 -7.98 4.88 2.86
CA ARG A 161 -9.28 5.41 3.31
C ARG A 161 -10.37 4.37 3.03
N MET A 162 -10.95 3.81 4.08
CA MET A 162 -12.13 2.95 3.96
C MET A 162 -13.32 3.73 3.42
N VAL A 163 -14.20 3.07 2.67
CA VAL A 163 -15.45 3.68 2.18
C VAL A 163 -16.58 3.50 3.20
N ALA A 164 -17.67 4.22 3.01
CA ALA A 164 -18.89 4.09 3.81
C ALA A 164 -19.57 2.73 3.57
N CYS A 165 -20.40 2.30 4.52
CA CYS A 165 -21.37 1.22 4.28
C CYS A 165 -22.71 1.81 3.83
N GLY A 166 -23.39 1.16 2.89
CA GLY A 166 -24.78 1.50 2.55
C GLY A 166 -25.80 1.06 3.61
N SER A 167 -25.44 0.07 4.44
CA SER A 167 -26.36 -0.63 5.35
C SER A 167 -26.20 -0.25 6.82
N CYS A 168 -25.21 0.56 7.18
CA CYS A 168 -25.07 1.16 8.51
C CYS A 168 -24.42 2.54 8.41
N ALA A 169 -24.77 3.47 9.30
CA ALA A 169 -24.39 4.89 9.24
C ALA A 169 -22.88 5.20 9.42
N GLU A 170 -22.01 4.19 9.42
CA GLU A 170 -20.57 4.33 9.64
C GLU A 170 -19.83 4.69 8.32
N VAL A 171 -19.29 5.89 8.26
CA VAL A 171 -18.77 6.51 7.01
C VAL A 171 -17.40 5.95 6.57
N ILE A 172 -16.63 5.32 7.47
CA ILE A 172 -15.23 4.91 7.21
C ILE A 172 -15.01 3.49 7.75
N CYS A 173 -15.61 2.48 7.13
CA CYS A 173 -15.63 1.10 7.67
C CYS A 173 -15.52 -0.05 6.65
N CYS A 174 -15.68 0.20 5.36
CA CYS A 174 -15.60 -0.83 4.34
C CYS A 174 -14.16 -1.00 3.82
N LYS A 175 -13.64 -2.23 3.89
CA LYS A 175 -12.33 -2.66 3.36
C LYS A 175 -12.53 -3.57 2.15
N PRO A 176 -11.61 -3.64 1.17
CA PRO A 176 -11.75 -4.58 0.05
C PRO A 176 -11.77 -6.05 0.53
N VAL A 177 -12.53 -6.89 -0.16
CA VAL A 177 -12.38 -8.35 -0.06
C VAL A 177 -11.21 -8.76 -0.95
N ILE A 178 -10.10 -9.17 -0.34
CA ILE A 178 -8.89 -9.57 -1.07
C ILE A 178 -8.79 -11.09 -1.12
N ALA A 179 -8.78 -11.65 -2.33
CA ALA A 179 -8.69 -13.10 -2.54
C ALA A 179 -7.46 -13.73 -1.85
N GLU A 180 -7.70 -14.79 -1.09
CA GLU A 180 -6.67 -15.63 -0.46
C GLU A 180 -5.73 -16.23 -1.52
N LYS A 181 -6.33 -16.78 -2.59
CA LYS A 181 -5.61 -17.30 -3.76
C LYS A 181 -4.98 -16.13 -4.52
N LYS A 182 -3.71 -15.83 -4.23
CA LYS A 182 -2.93 -14.69 -4.76
C LYS A 182 -2.96 -14.48 -6.29
N ARG A 183 -3.25 -15.53 -7.07
CA ARG A 183 -3.45 -15.45 -8.54
C ARG A 183 -4.77 -14.79 -8.95
N SER A 184 -5.72 -14.69 -8.04
CA SER A 184 -7.08 -14.19 -8.21
C SER A 184 -7.31 -12.87 -7.45
N VAL A 185 -6.24 -12.18 -7.06
CA VAL A 185 -6.34 -10.84 -6.46
C VAL A 185 -6.69 -9.82 -7.54
N ASN A 186 -7.70 -8.99 -7.28
CA ASN A 186 -8.18 -7.96 -8.20
C ASN A 186 -7.27 -6.71 -8.16
N TRP A 187 -6.08 -6.83 -8.75
CA TRP A 187 -5.05 -5.78 -8.68
C TRP A 187 -5.49 -4.42 -9.21
N LEU A 188 -6.30 -4.39 -10.29
CA LEU A 188 -6.78 -3.14 -10.86
C LEU A 188 -7.78 -2.42 -9.93
N PHE A 189 -8.76 -3.14 -9.36
CA PHE A 189 -9.68 -2.58 -8.39
C PHE A 189 -8.96 -2.04 -7.14
N LEU A 190 -7.99 -2.80 -6.61
CA LEU A 190 -7.22 -2.37 -5.44
C LEU A 190 -6.32 -1.16 -5.74
N PHE A 191 -5.88 -0.98 -6.98
CA PHE A 191 -5.15 0.21 -7.41
C PHE A 191 -6.08 1.43 -7.57
N LEU A 192 -7.20 1.30 -8.28
CA LEU A 192 -8.15 2.39 -8.55
C LEU A 192 -8.89 2.88 -7.30
N GLY A 193 -9.13 1.98 -6.32
CA GLY A 193 -9.67 2.32 -5.01
C GLY A 193 -8.62 2.72 -3.97
N GLU A 194 -7.34 2.77 -4.36
CA GLU A 194 -6.19 3.03 -3.48
C GLU A 194 -6.05 2.06 -2.28
N PHE A 195 -6.59 0.86 -2.40
CA PHE A 195 -6.60 -0.17 -1.36
C PHE A 195 -5.37 -1.10 -1.36
N ILE A 196 -4.31 -0.84 -2.14
CA ILE A 196 -3.11 -1.71 -2.18
C ILE A 196 -2.49 -1.88 -0.77
N GLY A 197 -2.59 -0.86 0.09
CA GLY A 197 -2.18 -0.93 1.50
C GLY A 197 -2.89 -2.01 2.33
N CYS A 198 -4.09 -2.45 1.94
CA CYS A 198 -4.81 -3.54 2.59
C CYS A 198 -4.19 -4.92 2.29
N CYS A 199 -3.32 -5.04 1.27
CA CYS A 199 -2.64 -6.29 0.95
C CYS A 199 -1.70 -6.77 2.08
N THR A 200 -1.63 -8.08 2.28
CA THR A 200 -0.57 -8.70 3.10
C THR A 200 0.79 -8.56 2.40
N LEU A 201 1.87 -8.54 3.18
CA LEU A 201 3.25 -8.59 2.66
C LEU A 201 3.47 -9.81 1.74
N ALA A 202 2.74 -10.91 1.98
CA ALA A 202 2.81 -12.14 1.22
C ALA A 202 2.06 -12.08 -0.12
N GLN A 203 1.09 -11.17 -0.29
CA GLN A 203 0.45 -10.83 -1.57
C GLN A 203 1.31 -9.83 -2.35
N LEU A 204 1.82 -8.77 -1.71
CA LEU A 204 2.73 -7.81 -2.34
C LEU A 204 3.99 -8.48 -2.90
N LYS A 205 4.64 -9.36 -2.13
CA LYS A 205 5.78 -10.17 -2.61
C LYS A 205 5.42 -11.18 -3.72
N TYR A 206 4.13 -11.48 -3.94
CA TYR A 206 3.67 -12.27 -5.07
C TYR A 206 3.51 -11.40 -6.32
N PHE A 207 2.91 -10.21 -6.19
CA PHE A 207 2.83 -9.21 -7.26
C PHE A 207 4.21 -8.93 -7.84
N CYS A 208 5.13 -8.42 -7.02
CA CYS A 208 6.46 -8.01 -7.48
C CYS A 208 7.24 -9.15 -8.15
N LYS A 209 7.14 -10.38 -7.61
CA LYS A 209 7.78 -11.57 -8.19
C LYS A 209 7.30 -11.83 -9.63
N HIS A 210 6.03 -11.59 -9.93
CA HIS A 210 5.46 -11.90 -11.24
C HIS A 210 5.52 -10.74 -12.23
N THR A 211 5.59 -9.49 -11.75
CA THR A 211 5.87 -8.30 -12.58
C THR A 211 7.37 -7.98 -12.75
N LYS A 212 8.26 -8.89 -12.33
CA LYS A 212 9.73 -8.74 -12.34
C LYS A 212 10.27 -7.59 -11.47
N VAL A 213 9.43 -6.97 -10.64
CA VAL A 213 9.79 -5.94 -9.66
C VAL A 213 10.55 -6.53 -8.47
N HIS A 214 11.49 -5.76 -7.93
CA HIS A 214 12.31 -6.18 -6.80
C HIS A 214 11.46 -6.44 -5.52
N ARG A 215 11.63 -7.60 -4.90
CA ARG A 215 10.74 -8.13 -3.84
C ARG A 215 11.30 -8.09 -2.41
N THR A 216 12.54 -7.65 -2.20
CA THR A 216 13.10 -7.52 -0.84
C THR A 216 13.01 -6.06 -0.38
N GLY A 217 11.97 -5.79 0.40
CA GLY A 217 11.69 -4.49 1.00
C GLY A 217 10.64 -4.63 2.10
N ALA A 218 10.49 -3.57 2.89
CA ALA A 218 9.39 -3.43 3.83
C ALA A 218 8.05 -3.16 3.09
N LYS A 219 6.94 -3.22 3.83
CA LYS A 219 5.58 -3.19 3.24
C LYS A 219 5.34 -1.91 2.43
N ASP A 220 5.78 -0.77 2.95
CA ASP A 220 5.72 0.56 2.32
C ASP A 220 6.40 0.60 0.94
N ARG A 221 7.61 0.04 0.82
CA ARG A 221 8.33 -0.02 -0.46
C ARG A 221 7.61 -0.91 -1.47
N LEU A 222 7.07 -2.05 -1.04
CA LEU A 222 6.35 -2.95 -1.94
C LEU A 222 4.97 -2.41 -2.33
N ILE A 223 4.30 -1.62 -1.48
CA ILE A 223 3.09 -0.86 -1.86
C ILE A 223 3.45 0.14 -2.96
N TYR A 224 4.47 0.99 -2.74
CA TYR A 224 4.95 1.97 -3.73
C TYR A 224 5.23 1.31 -5.09
N SER A 225 6.08 0.28 -5.14
CA SER A 225 6.41 -0.39 -6.40
C SER A 225 5.22 -1.11 -7.05
N THR A 226 4.16 -1.44 -6.28
CA THR A 226 2.92 -2.01 -6.84
C THR A 226 2.07 -0.95 -7.55
N TYR A 227 1.95 0.26 -7.00
CA TYR A 227 1.27 1.37 -7.69
C TYR A 227 2.00 1.77 -8.97
N PHE A 228 3.31 1.94 -8.92
CA PHE A 228 4.10 2.38 -10.07
C PHE A 228 4.05 1.36 -11.22
N GLU A 229 4.17 0.07 -10.92
CA GLU A 229 4.10 -0.98 -11.94
C GLU A 229 2.68 -1.17 -12.50
N LEU A 230 1.61 -1.00 -11.71
CA LEU A 230 0.23 -1.00 -12.25
C LEU A 230 -0.05 0.26 -13.10
N CYS A 231 0.47 1.43 -12.68
CA CYS A 231 0.40 2.65 -13.48
C CYS A 231 1.13 2.47 -14.83
N LYS A 232 2.28 1.80 -14.83
CA LYS A 232 3.05 1.46 -16.02
C LYS A 232 2.32 0.46 -16.94
N GLN A 233 1.68 -0.59 -16.40
CA GLN A 233 0.90 -1.55 -17.19
C GLN A 233 -0.33 -0.91 -17.84
N LEU A 234 -0.96 0.07 -17.19
CA LEU A 234 -2.06 0.84 -17.79
C LEU A 234 -1.57 1.84 -18.85
N ASN A 235 -0.38 2.42 -18.67
CA ASN A 235 0.25 3.36 -19.60
C ASN A 235 1.00 2.71 -20.77
N SER A 236 1.23 1.39 -20.78
CA SER A 236 1.97 0.73 -21.87
C SER A 236 1.13 0.67 -23.15
N VAL A 237 1.50 1.51 -24.10
CA VAL A 237 1.14 1.44 -25.52
C VAL A 237 2.17 0.58 -26.24
#